data_AF-A0A844ACA2-F1
#
_entry.id   AF-A0A844ACA2-F1
#
_cell.length_a   1.000
_cell.length_b   1.000
_cell.length_c   1.000
_cell.angle_alpha   90.00
_cell.angle_beta   90.00
_cell.angle_gamma   90.00
#
_symmetry.space_group_name_H-M   'P 1'
#
loop_
_entity.id
_entity.type
_entity.pdbx_description
1 polymer ?
#
loop_
_entity_poly.entity_id
_entity_poly.type
_entity_poly.pdbx_seq_one_letter_code
_entity_poly.pdbx_strand_id
1 'polypeptide(L)'
;MLSQPNAIDAFVGHRIRLRREALGMDEKNLGAALGVPVAQVRSYEQGARRVCAAQLLAMADVLQVHFTFFFEESPASAGGGLPKTIEAADISRKTVLRSWTAGRRRIARPALWGCRTLGLSVG
;
A
#
# COMPACT_ATOMS: atom_id res chain seq x y z
N MET A 1 -14.65 -6.61 23.97
CA MET A 1 -14.83 -7.86 23.20
C MET A 1 -13.88 -7.80 22.00
N LEU A 2 -12.72 -8.42 22.12
CA LEU A 2 -11.66 -8.33 21.11
C LEU A 2 -12.07 -9.19 19.91
N SER A 3 -12.52 -8.55 18.83
CA SER A 3 -12.68 -9.22 17.55
C SER A 3 -11.29 -9.64 17.11
N GLN A 4 -11.01 -10.95 17.09
CA GLN A 4 -9.71 -11.45 16.68
C GLN A 4 -9.45 -10.97 15.24
N PRO A 5 -8.33 -10.28 14.99
CA PRO A 5 -7.99 -9.86 13.63
C PRO A 5 -7.93 -11.12 12.77
N ASN A 6 -8.60 -11.09 11.62
CA ASN A 6 -8.57 -12.21 10.71
C ASN A 6 -7.13 -12.42 10.26
N ALA A 7 -6.64 -13.66 10.24
CA ALA A 7 -5.27 -13.97 9.84
C ALA A 7 -4.92 -13.38 8.46
N ILE A 8 -5.91 -13.33 7.57
CA ILE A 8 -5.80 -12.72 6.24
C ILE A 8 -5.57 -11.20 6.33
N ASP A 9 -6.33 -10.50 7.17
CA ASP A 9 -6.20 -9.04 7.33
C ASP A 9 -4.84 -8.67 7.93
N ALA A 10 -4.35 -9.47 8.90
CA ALA A 10 -3.02 -9.30 9.47
C ALA A 10 -1.90 -9.57 8.44
N PHE A 11 -2.05 -10.61 7.61
CA PHE A 11 -1.11 -10.91 6.54
C PHE A 11 -1.04 -9.78 5.50
N VAL A 12 -2.20 -9.32 5.02
CA VAL A 12 -2.30 -8.20 4.08
C VAL A 12 -1.70 -6.92 4.67
N GLY A 13 -2.01 -6.62 5.94
CA GLY A 13 -1.44 -5.49 6.68
C GLY A 13 0.08 -5.54 6.76
N HIS A 14 0.63 -6.73 7.05
CA HIS A 14 2.07 -6.95 7.06
C HIS A 14 2.70 -6.68 5.69
N ARG A 15 2.10 -7.16 4.60
CA ARG A 15 2.59 -6.93 3.22
C ARG A 15 2.58 -5.45 2.84
N ILE A 16 1.53 -4.72 3.22
CA ILE A 16 1.43 -3.26 3.02
C ILE A 16 2.61 -2.56 3.71
N ARG A 17 2.85 -2.88 4.99
CA ARG A 17 3.96 -2.33 5.76
C ARG A 17 5.32 -2.65 5.15
N LEU A 18 5.55 -3.91 4.81
CA LEU A 18 6.80 -4.39 4.20
C LEU A 18 7.14 -3.61 2.93
N ARG A 19 6.14 -3.41 2.06
CA ARG A 19 6.35 -2.69 0.81
C ARG A 19 6.52 -1.19 1.04
N ARG A 20 5.78 -0.61 1.98
CA ARG A 20 5.93 0.80 2.36
C ARG A 20 7.35 1.09 2.86
N GLU A 21 7.87 0.24 3.75
CA GLU A 21 9.24 0.34 4.28
C GLU A 21 10.29 0.15 3.19
N ALA A 22 10.08 -0.78 2.24
CA ALA A 22 10.97 -0.97 1.09
C ALA A 22 11.05 0.25 0.16
N LEU A 23 10.02 1.11 0.14
CA LEU A 23 10.01 2.37 -0.60
C LEU A 23 10.55 3.56 0.22
N GLY A 24 10.96 3.34 1.48
CA GLY A 24 11.36 4.41 2.40
C GLY A 24 10.22 5.39 2.72
N MET A 25 8.96 4.92 2.63
CA MET A 25 7.80 5.76 2.87
C MET A 25 7.33 5.66 4.33
N ASP A 26 6.95 6.78 4.93
CA ASP A 26 6.30 6.80 6.25
C ASP A 26 4.78 6.59 6.16
N GLU A 27 4.16 6.18 7.26
CA GLU A 27 2.69 5.99 7.39
C GLU A 27 1.91 7.25 7.01
N LYS A 28 2.48 8.43 7.33
CA LYS A 28 1.91 9.74 6.98
C LYS A 28 1.85 9.95 5.47
N ASN A 29 2.89 9.54 4.76
CA ASN A 29 2.99 9.69 3.31
C ASN A 29 2.02 8.74 2.60
N LEU A 30 1.90 7.49 3.09
CA LEU A 30 0.91 6.54 2.59
C LEU A 30 -0.53 7.03 2.83
N GLY A 31 -0.81 7.55 4.03
CA GLY A 31 -2.12 8.12 4.37
C GLY A 31 -2.47 9.32 3.50
N ALA A 32 -1.52 10.24 3.27
CA ALA A 32 -1.71 11.39 2.40
C ALA A 32 -2.00 11.00 0.95
N ALA A 33 -1.31 9.99 0.42
CA ALA A 33 -1.53 9.48 -0.94
C ALA A 33 -2.89 8.82 -1.13
N LEU A 34 -3.39 8.14 -0.09
CA LEU A 34 -4.69 7.47 -0.08
C LEU A 34 -5.85 8.40 0.34
N GLY A 35 -5.55 9.58 0.89
CA GLY A 35 -6.54 10.47 1.48
C GLY A 35 -7.18 9.93 2.76
N VAL A 36 -6.46 9.08 3.51
CA VAL A 36 -6.95 8.47 4.76
C VAL A 36 -6.11 8.94 5.96
N PRO A 37 -6.70 9.02 7.17
CA PRO A 37 -5.96 9.39 8.37
C PRO A 37 -4.87 8.37 8.70
N VAL A 38 -3.77 8.84 9.28
CA VAL A 38 -2.60 8.02 9.65
C VAL A 38 -2.97 6.87 10.59
N ALA A 39 -3.91 7.11 11.51
CA ALA A 39 -4.41 6.08 12.42
C ALA A 39 -5.09 4.92 11.68
N GLN A 40 -5.74 5.20 10.54
CA GLN A 40 -6.37 4.19 9.70
C GLN A 40 -5.34 3.37 8.93
N VAL A 41 -4.27 4.00 8.41
CA VAL A 41 -3.12 3.28 7.84
C VAL A 41 -2.51 2.33 8.85
N ARG A 42 -2.24 2.80 10.09
CA ARG A 42 -1.75 1.96 11.18
C ARG A 42 -2.68 0.79 11.48
N SER A 43 -3.98 1.05 11.50
CA SER A 43 -4.98 0.00 11.73
C SER A 43 -4.99 -1.05 10.62
N TYR A 44 -4.71 -0.65 9.38
CA TYR A 44 -4.56 -1.57 8.25
C TYR A 44 -3.28 -2.39 8.36
N GLU A 45 -2.15 -1.74 8.65
CA GLU A 45 -0.86 -2.43 8.83
C GLU A 45 -0.87 -3.43 10.00
N GLN A 46 -1.66 -3.15 11.04
CA GLN A 46 -1.84 -4.04 12.18
C GLN A 46 -2.90 -5.13 11.95
N GLY A 47 -3.63 -5.10 10.82
CA GLY A 47 -4.76 -6.01 10.56
C GLY A 47 -5.97 -5.79 11.47
N ALA A 48 -6.00 -4.71 12.25
CA ALA A 48 -7.10 -4.37 13.15
C ALA A 48 -8.34 -3.87 12.38
N ARG A 49 -8.15 -3.35 11.15
CA ARG A 49 -9.23 -2.94 10.25
C ARG A 49 -9.12 -3.65 8.93
N ARG A 50 -10.26 -4.12 8.42
CA ARG A 50 -10.39 -4.71 7.09
C ARG A 50 -10.13 -3.67 6.02
N VAL A 51 -9.35 -4.05 5.01
CA VAL A 51 -9.12 -3.21 3.83
C VAL A 51 -10.10 -3.62 2.75
N CYS A 52 -10.93 -2.68 2.27
CA CYS A 52 -11.83 -2.95 1.16
C CYS A 52 -11.03 -3.13 -0.15
N ALA A 53 -11.55 -3.92 -1.10
CA ALA A 53 -10.90 -4.16 -2.39
C ALA A 53 -10.51 -2.87 -3.14
N ALA A 54 -11.36 -1.84 -3.11
CA ALA A 54 -11.07 -0.54 -3.72
C ALA A 54 -9.86 0.17 -3.08
N GLN A 55 -9.68 0.03 -1.76
CA GLN A 55 -8.53 0.58 -1.06
C GLN A 55 -7.27 -0.23 -1.32
N LEU A 56 -7.36 -1.57 -1.38
CA LEU A 56 -6.22 -2.40 -1.77
C LEU A 56 -5.72 -2.06 -3.17
N LEU A 57 -6.63 -1.80 -4.12
CA LEU A 57 -6.25 -1.38 -5.46
C LEU A 57 -5.54 -0.01 -5.45
N ALA A 58 -6.08 0.96 -4.73
CA ALA A 58 -5.44 2.26 -4.57
C ALA A 58 -4.07 2.16 -3.87
N MET A 59 -3.93 1.26 -2.90
CA MET A 59 -2.65 0.97 -2.24
C MET A 59 -1.66 0.32 -3.21
N ALA A 60 -2.11 -0.59 -4.08
CA ALA A 60 -1.27 -1.20 -5.10
C ALA A 60 -0.65 -0.14 -6.01
N ASP A 61 -1.46 0.84 -6.45
CA ASP A 61 -1.03 1.95 -7.30
C ASP A 61 0.02 2.82 -6.59
N VAL A 62 -0.26 3.22 -5.33
CA VAL A 62 0.66 4.07 -4.54
C VAL A 62 1.97 3.33 -4.23
N LEU A 63 1.89 2.05 -3.89
CA LEU A 63 3.04 1.21 -3.55
C LEU A 63 3.76 0.64 -4.78
N GLN A 64 3.32 1.00 -5.98
CA GLN A 64 3.87 0.56 -7.26
C GLN A 64 4.07 -0.96 -7.32
N VAL A 65 3.04 -1.69 -6.90
CA VAL A 65 2.98 -3.16 -6.95
C VAL A 65 1.71 -3.61 -7.64
N HIS A 66 1.73 -4.82 -8.17
CA HIS A 66 0.51 -5.47 -8.61
C HIS A 66 -0.34 -5.89 -7.41
N PHE A 67 -1.67 -5.88 -7.53
CA PHE A 67 -2.56 -6.21 -6.40
C PHE A 67 -2.33 -7.64 -5.84
N THR A 68 -1.83 -8.57 -6.66
CA THR A 68 -1.48 -9.94 -6.24
C THR A 68 -0.39 -9.95 -5.18
N PHE A 69 0.47 -8.93 -5.14
CA PHE A 69 1.55 -8.81 -4.17
C PHE A 69 1.07 -8.92 -2.71
N PHE A 70 -0.14 -8.44 -2.40
CA PHE A 70 -0.68 -8.50 -1.04
C PHE A 70 -1.10 -9.91 -0.61
N PHE A 71 -1.22 -10.85 -1.56
CA PHE A 71 -1.65 -12.23 -1.33
C PHE A 71 -0.54 -13.25 -1.60
N GLU A 72 0.55 -12.84 -2.26
CA GLU A 72 1.72 -13.70 -2.48
C GLU A 72 2.47 -13.96 -1.17
N GLU A 73 2.47 -15.21 -0.72
CA GLU A 73 3.31 -15.67 0.39
C GLU A 73 4.78 -15.66 -0.02
N SER A 74 5.65 -15.19 0.88
CA SER A 74 7.09 -15.39 0.69
C SER A 74 7.38 -16.90 0.69
N PRO A 75 8.18 -17.43 -0.26
CA PRO A 75 8.46 -18.87 -0.36
C PRO A 75 9.09 -19.48 0.91
N ALA A 76 9.52 -18.67 1.87
CA ALA A 76 10.00 -19.11 3.18
C ALA A 76 8.89 -19.65 4.12
N SER A 77 7.60 -19.48 3.80
CA SER A 77 6.46 -19.88 4.64
C SER A 77 5.62 -21.03 4.04
N ALA A 78 6.04 -21.64 2.94
CA ALA A 78 5.24 -22.59 2.18
C ALA A 78 5.12 -23.97 2.86
N GLY A 79 4.21 -24.06 3.84
CA GLY A 79 3.78 -25.30 4.50
C GLY A 79 2.28 -25.61 4.35
N GLY A 80 1.51 -24.82 3.59
CA GLY A 80 0.07 -25.03 3.40
C GLY A 80 -0.38 -24.65 1.99
N GLY A 81 -0.92 -25.62 1.24
CA GLY A 81 -1.19 -25.49 -0.18
C GLY A 81 -2.30 -24.50 -0.56
N LEU A 82 -1.92 -23.45 -1.27
CA LEU A 82 -2.74 -22.92 -2.39
C LEU A 82 -2.10 -23.40 -3.71
N PRO A 83 -2.91 -23.79 -4.71
CA PRO A 83 -2.39 -24.36 -5.95
C PRO A 83 -1.48 -23.35 -6.67
N LYS A 84 -0.24 -23.80 -6.91
CA LYS A 84 0.79 -23.11 -7.68
C LYS A 84 0.44 -23.10 -9.16
N THR A 85 -0.52 -22.30 -9.60
CA THR A 85 -0.66 -21.99 -11.04
C THR A 85 -1.31 -20.62 -11.22
N ILE A 86 -0.47 -19.60 -11.37
CA ILE A 86 -0.33 -18.77 -12.58
C ILE A 86 1.08 -18.20 -12.45
N GLU A 87 1.96 -18.51 -13.42
CA GLU A 87 3.32 -17.99 -13.46
C GLU A 87 3.27 -16.45 -13.52
N ALA A 88 3.55 -15.81 -12.38
CA ALA A 88 3.67 -14.35 -12.25
C ALA A 88 4.82 -13.75 -13.07
N ALA A 89 5.51 -14.56 -13.88
CA ALA A 89 6.63 -14.16 -14.71
C ALA A 89 6.24 -13.35 -15.96
N ASP A 90 4.96 -13.37 -16.38
CA ASP A 90 4.59 -12.87 -17.72
C ASP A 90 3.78 -11.56 -17.76
N ILE A 91 3.52 -10.91 -16.61
CA ILE A 91 2.97 -9.54 -16.65
C ILE A 91 4.13 -8.56 -16.83
N SER A 92 4.61 -8.52 -18.06
CA SER A 92 5.56 -7.52 -18.55
C SER A 92 5.01 -6.12 -18.26
N ARG A 93 5.65 -5.51 -17.27
CA ARG A 93 5.65 -4.15 -16.68
C ARG A 93 5.10 -2.93 -17.45
N LYS A 94 4.51 -3.04 -18.64
CA LYS A 94 4.14 -1.88 -19.49
C LYS A 94 2.67 -1.78 -19.92
N THR A 95 1.82 -2.79 -19.72
CA THR A 95 0.53 -2.86 -20.44
C THR A 95 -0.68 -2.33 -19.67
N VAL A 96 -0.72 -2.37 -18.32
CA VAL A 96 -1.92 -1.94 -17.57
C VAL A 96 -1.84 -0.51 -17.03
N LEU A 97 -0.65 0.11 -16.97
CA LEU A 97 -0.49 1.44 -16.35
C LEU A 97 -0.79 2.66 -17.25
N ARG A 98 -1.18 2.49 -18.52
CA ARG A 98 -1.35 3.62 -19.45
C ARG A 98 -2.76 4.19 -19.61
N SER A 99 -3.81 3.57 -19.07
CA SER A 99 -5.19 4.04 -19.32
C SER A 99 -5.89 4.65 -18.10
N TRP A 100 -5.24 4.74 -16.94
CA TRP A 100 -5.87 5.31 -15.74
C TRP A 100 -5.48 6.77 -15.42
N THR A 101 -4.51 7.32 -16.15
CA THR A 101 -4.18 8.76 -16.10
C THR A 101 -5.16 9.62 -16.89
N ALA A 102 -6.08 9.03 -17.66
CA ALA A 102 -6.98 9.77 -18.54
C ALA A 102 -8.32 10.20 -17.90
N GLY A 103 -8.65 9.79 -16.67
CA GLY A 103 -10.04 9.93 -16.19
C GLY A 103 -10.30 10.17 -14.71
N ARG A 104 -9.29 10.28 -13.83
CA ARG A 104 -9.52 10.53 -12.40
C ARG A 104 -9.02 11.93 -12.00
N ARG A 105 -9.78 12.97 -12.37
CA ARG A 105 -9.58 14.34 -11.85
C ARG A 105 -9.94 14.40 -10.36
N ARG A 106 -8.93 14.18 -9.51
CA ARG A 106 -8.72 14.56 -8.09
C ARG A 106 -7.69 13.53 -7.58
N ILE A 107 -6.43 13.82 -7.31
CA ILE A 107 -5.76 14.99 -6.75
C ILE A 107 -4.32 14.99 -7.28
N ALA A 108 -3.90 16.05 -7.97
CA ALA A 108 -2.49 16.39 -8.14
C ALA A 108 -2.29 17.75 -7.48
N ARG A 109 -1.63 17.78 -6.31
CA ARG A 109 -0.82 18.93 -5.92
C ARG A 109 0.62 18.46 -5.96
N PRO A 110 1.46 18.98 -6.87
CA PRO A 110 2.87 18.70 -6.85
C PRO A 110 3.45 19.47 -5.64
N ALA A 111 3.61 18.77 -4.52
CA ALA A 111 4.44 19.27 -3.43
C ALA A 111 5.82 18.66 -3.63
N LEU A 112 6.71 19.49 -4.17
CA LEU A 112 8.15 19.34 -4.13
C LEU A 112 8.56 18.67 -2.82
N TRP A 113 9.17 17.49 -2.91
CA TRP A 113 9.90 16.88 -1.81
C TRP A 113 11.04 17.83 -1.42
N GLY A 114 10.75 18.71 -0.46
CA GLY A 114 11.65 19.74 0.01
C GLY A 114 11.45 19.97 1.50
N CYS A 115 12.12 19.15 2.31
CA CYS A 115 12.43 19.49 3.68
C CYS A 115 13.27 20.78 3.67
N ARG A 116 12.70 21.93 4.04
CA ARG A 116 13.46 23.11 4.49
C ARG A 116 12.64 23.91 5.49
N THR A 117 12.99 23.72 6.76
CA THR A 117 12.66 24.64 7.85
C THR A 117 13.45 25.93 7.67
N LEU A 118 12.76 27.02 7.31
CA LEU A 118 13.19 28.39 7.62
C LEU A 118 12.31 28.80 8.82
N GLY A 119 12.80 29.10 10.01
CA GLY A 119 13.89 30.05 10.28
C GLY A 119 13.28 31.45 10.40
N LEU A 120 12.41 31.68 11.39
CA LEU A 120 11.83 32.99 11.69
C LEU A 120 12.39 33.48 13.03
N SER A 121 13.37 34.38 12.91
CA SER A 121 13.82 35.30 13.95
C SER A 121 12.78 36.42 14.05
N VAL A 122 12.23 36.65 15.24
CA VAL A 122 11.44 37.85 15.56
C VAL A 122 12.35 38.74 16.41
N GLY A 123 12.62 39.94 15.90
CA GLY A 123 13.31 41.01 16.64
C GLY A 123 12.37 41.80 17.53
#